data_AF-A0A7J3TA83-F1
#
_entry.id   AF-A0A7J3TA83-F1
#
_cell.length_a   1.000
_cell.length_b   1.000
_cell.length_c   1.000
_cell.angle_alpha   90.00
_cell.angle_beta   90.00
_cell.angle_gamma   90.00
#
_symmetry.space_group_name_H-M   'P 1'
#
loop_
_entity.id
_entity.type
_entity.pdbx_description
1 polymer ?
#
loop_
_entity_poly.entity_id
_entity_poly.type
_entity_poly.pdbx_seq_one_letter_code
_entity_poly.pdbx_strand_id
1 'polypeptide(L)'
;CCYTPCCLWVYTNNSLVRRLFLEKGYEVTSMGLINRDFWSGTRIREKMIDGKDWKKDVPESVAEIINEIDGVNRIRDLAKTDEDA
;
A
#
# COMPACT_ATOMS: atom_id res chain seq x y z
N CYS A 1 23.69 10.96 9.46
CA CYS A 1 22.39 11.48 9.89
C CYS A 1 21.30 10.53 9.43
N CYS A 2 20.56 9.89 10.33
CA CYS A 2 19.35 9.15 9.98
C CYS A 2 18.15 10.07 10.26
N TYR A 3 17.30 10.30 9.25
CA TYR A 3 16.12 11.17 9.34
C TYR A 3 14.94 10.54 10.10
N THR A 4 15.12 9.32 10.61
CA THR A 4 14.10 8.56 11.33
C THR A 4 14.47 8.49 12.82
N PRO A 5 13.51 8.65 13.74
CA PRO A 5 13.75 8.42 15.17
C PRO A 5 14.33 7.03 15.44
N CYS A 6 15.14 6.90 16.49
CA CYS A 6 15.63 5.59 16.93
C CYS A 6 14.44 4.65 17.19
N CYS A 7 14.42 3.52 16.49
CA CYS A 7 13.40 2.49 16.63
C CYS A 7 14.05 1.19 17.11
N LEU A 8 13.50 0.57 18.16
CA LEU A 8 14.01 -0.70 18.68
C LEU A 8 13.39 -1.92 17.97
N TRP A 9 12.16 -1.78 17.45
CA TRP A 9 11.38 -2.88 16.89
C TRP A 9 10.95 -2.60 15.46
N VAL A 10 11.19 -3.57 14.56
CA VAL A 10 10.79 -3.49 13.16
C VAL A 10 9.68 -4.49 12.89
N TYR A 11 8.58 -4.02 12.30
CA TYR A 11 7.48 -4.87 11.87
C TYR A 11 7.49 -5.01 10.35
N THR A 12 7.74 -6.22 9.85
CA THR A 12 7.73 -6.47 8.41
C THR A 12 7.38 -7.92 8.08
N ASN A 13 6.59 -8.08 7.02
CA ASN A 13 6.27 -9.38 6.42
C ASN A 13 7.07 -9.62 5.12
N ASN A 14 7.98 -8.71 4.76
CA ASN A 14 8.88 -8.89 3.63
C ASN A 14 10.17 -9.59 4.08
N SER A 15 10.48 -10.74 3.47
CA SER A 15 11.62 -11.59 3.83
C SER A 15 12.98 -10.90 3.65
N LEU A 16 13.14 -10.07 2.62
CA LEU A 16 14.38 -9.32 2.37
C LEU A 16 14.58 -8.24 3.43
N VAL A 17 13.55 -7.44 3.69
CA VAL A 17 13.60 -6.37 4.70
C VAL A 17 13.89 -6.96 6.08
N ARG A 18 13.25 -8.10 6.42
CA ARG A 18 13.53 -8.82 7.65
C ARG A 18 15.00 -9.22 7.77
N ARG A 19 15.57 -9.81 6.72
CA ARG A 19 16.98 -10.24 6.72
C ARG A 19 17.92 -9.06 6.95
N LEU A 20 17.71 -7.95 6.24
CA LEU A 20 18.54 -6.76 6.33
C LEU A 20 18.54 -6.14 7.74
N PHE A 21 17.38 -6.08 8.40
CA PHE A 21 17.28 -5.53 9.76
C PHE A 21 17.83 -6.47 10.83
N LEU A 22 17.66 -7.79 10.67
CA LEU A 22 18.28 -8.76 11.56
C LEU A 22 19.82 -8.72 11.50
N GLU A 23 20.40 -8.57 10.30
CA GLU A 23 21.85 -8.42 10.12
C GLU A 23 22.41 -7.13 10.77
N LYS A 24 21.56 -6.13 10.98
CA LYS A 24 21.90 -4.87 11.66
C LYS A 24 21.62 -4.90 13.16
N GLY A 25 21.19 -6.03 13.71
CA GLY A 25 20.94 -6.22 15.14
C GLY A 25 19.60 -5.67 15.65
N TYR A 26 18.66 -5.38 14.76
CA TYR A 26 17.30 -4.96 15.14
C TYR A 26 16.41 -6.17 15.44
N GLU A 27 15.51 -6.03 16.40
CA GLU A 27 14.46 -7.01 16.64
C GLU A 27 13.36 -6.87 15.59
N VAL A 28 13.12 -7.95 14.83
CA VAL A 28 12.14 -7.96 13.73
C VAL A 28 11.01 -8.94 14.00
N THR A 29 9.79 -8.42 14.07
CA THR A 29 8.56 -9.19 14.34
C THR A 29 7.69 -9.22 13.08
N SER A 30 7.24 -10.41 12.69
CA SER A 30 6.21 -10.57 11.65
C SER A 30 4.83 -10.32 12.24
N MET A 31 3.98 -9.60 11.51
CA MET A 31 2.59 -9.39 11.91
C MET A 31 1.68 -10.40 11.22
N GLY A 32 0.67 -10.90 11.94
CA GLY A 32 -0.39 -11.68 11.31
C GLY A 32 -1.04 -10.87 10.20
N LEU A 33 -1.13 -11.44 8.99
CA LEU A 33 -1.80 -10.79 7.87
C LEU A 33 -3.31 -10.82 8.14
N ILE A 34 -3.87 -9.70 8.59
CA ILE A 34 -5.31 -9.57 8.79
C ILE A 34 -5.97 -9.32 7.43
N ASN A 35 -6.89 -10.21 7.06
CA ASN A 35 -7.84 -10.02 5.95
C ASN A 35 -7.21 -9.64 4.59
N ARG A 36 -6.17 -10.39 4.18
CA ARG A 36 -5.39 -10.16 2.95
C ARG A 36 -6.23 -10.17 1.68
N ASP A 37 -7.33 -10.91 1.71
CA ASP A 37 -8.21 -11.05 0.56
C ASP A 37 -9.02 -9.78 0.32
N PHE A 38 -9.39 -9.02 1.34
CA PHE A 38 -10.23 -7.82 1.17
C PHE A 38 -9.45 -6.51 1.30
N TRP A 39 -8.54 -6.42 2.26
CA TRP A 39 -7.77 -5.20 2.55
C TRP A 39 -6.40 -5.21 1.87
N SER A 40 -6.41 -5.42 0.56
CA SER A 40 -5.22 -5.33 -0.27
C SER A 40 -5.30 -4.12 -1.19
N GLY A 41 -4.23 -3.31 -1.20
CA GLY A 41 -4.11 -2.18 -2.12
C GLY A 41 -4.23 -2.60 -3.59
N THR A 42 -3.88 -3.84 -3.94
CA THR A 42 -4.07 -4.38 -5.29
C THR A 42 -5.55 -4.44 -5.67
N ARG A 43 -6.40 -5.06 -4.83
CA ARG A 43 -7.86 -5.15 -5.08
C ARG A 43 -8.55 -3.80 -5.06
N ILE A 44 -8.12 -2.91 -4.17
CA ILE A 44 -8.68 -1.54 -4.11
C ILE A 44 -8.40 -0.81 -5.43
N ARG A 45 -7.17 -0.91 -5.97
CA ARG A 45 -6.83 -0.33 -7.28
C ARG A 45 -7.57 -1.00 -8.43
N GLU A 46 -7.74 -2.32 -8.42
CA GLU A 46 -8.57 -3.02 -9.41
C GLU A 46 -10.01 -2.50 -9.40
N LYS A 47 -10.62 -2.34 -8.21
CA LYS A 47 -11.97 -1.75 -8.09
C LYS A 47 -12.03 -0.31 -8.63
N MET A 48 -11.00 0.51 -8.39
CA MET A 48 -10.92 1.87 -8.95
C MET A 48 -10.91 1.87 -10.48
N ILE A 49 -10.10 0.98 -11.08
CA ILE A 49 -10.01 0.80 -12.54
C ILE A 49 -11.35 0.32 -13.10
N ASP A 50 -11.94 -0.72 -12.51
CA ASP A 50 -13.21 -1.33 -12.92
C ASP A 50 -14.44 -0.42 -12.68
N GLY A 51 -14.28 0.71 -11.99
CA GLY A 51 -15.40 1.58 -11.61
C GLY A 51 -16.33 0.99 -10.54
N LYS A 52 -15.84 0.02 -9.76
CA LYS A 52 -16.55 -0.56 -8.61
C LYS A 52 -16.43 0.35 -7.37
N ASP A 53 -17.28 0.10 -6.38
CA ASP A 53 -17.27 0.82 -5.10
C ASP A 53 -16.05 0.42 -4.24
N TRP A 54 -14.98 1.21 -4.35
CA TRP A 54 -13.73 1.06 -3.59
C TRP A 54 -13.71 1.86 -2.29
N LYS A 55 -14.61 2.84 -2.12
CA LYS A 55 -14.61 3.75 -0.96
C LYS A 55 -14.87 3.02 0.36
N LYS A 56 -15.65 1.93 0.32
CA LYS A 56 -15.95 1.08 1.48
C LYS A 56 -14.75 0.28 2.01
N ASP A 57 -13.70 0.10 1.22
CA ASP A 57 -12.52 -0.66 1.61
C ASP A 57 -11.43 0.21 2.26
N VAL A 58 -11.65 1.53 2.35
CA VAL A 58 -10.73 2.49 2.95
C VAL A 58 -11.45 3.37 3.98
N PRO A 59 -10.72 3.94 4.95
CA PRO A 59 -11.28 4.98 5.81
C PRO A 59 -11.74 6.20 5.01
N GLU A 60 -12.78 6.90 5.48
CA GLU A 60 -13.35 8.07 4.80
C GLU A 60 -12.31 9.15 4.48
N SER A 61 -11.41 9.44 5.43
CA SER A 61 -10.34 10.43 5.24
C SER A 61 -9.42 10.09 4.06
N VAL A 62 -9.19 8.80 3.80
CA VAL A 62 -8.39 8.36 2.66
C VAL A 62 -9.19 8.52 1.36
N ALA A 63 -10.49 8.23 1.38
CA ALA A 63 -11.36 8.43 0.23
C ALA A 63 -11.47 9.91 -0.16
N GLU A 64 -11.57 10.82 0.82
CA GLU A 64 -11.54 12.27 0.61
C GLU A 64 -10.26 12.72 -0.08
N ILE A 65 -9.09 12.33 0.45
CA ILE A 65 -7.79 12.66 -0.15
C ILE A 65 -7.68 12.15 -1.59
N ILE A 66 -8.12 10.90 -1.83
CA ILE A 66 -8.07 10.33 -3.18
C ILE A 66 -8.95 11.11 -4.16
N ASN A 67 -10.11 11.60 -3.73
CA ASN A 67 -10.98 12.43 -4.57
C ASN A 67 -10.35 13.82 -4.80
N GLU A 68 -9.74 14.42 -3.77
CA GLU A 68 -9.08 15.74 -3.86
C GLU A 68 -7.93 15.74 -4.87
N ILE A 69 -7.12 14.68 -4.91
CA ILE A 69 -5.97 14.57 -5.81
C ILE A 69 -6.31 13.99 -7.19
N ASP A 70 -7.59 13.74 -7.47
CA ASP A 70 -8.08 13.01 -8.65
C ASP A 70 -7.37 11.67 -8.90
N GLY A 71 -7.18 10.89 -7.82
CA GLY A 71 -6.37 9.67 -7.85
C GLY A 71 -6.97 8.55 -8.69
N VAL A 72 -8.30 8.48 -8.80
CA VAL A 72 -9.00 7.44 -9.58
C VAL A 72 -8.75 7.61 -11.07
N ASN A 73 -8.87 8.84 -11.59
CA ASN A 73 -8.60 9.11 -13.00
C ASN A 73 -7.14 8.86 -13.32
N ARG A 74 -6.22 9.31 -12.47
CA ARG A 74 -4.78 9.03 -12.62
C ARG A 74 -4.48 7.54 -12.76
N ILE A 75 -5.07 6.71 -11.90
CA ILE A 75 -4.87 5.26 -11.95
C ILE A 75 -5.45 4.67 -13.25
N ARG A 76 -6.63 5.13 -13.69
CA ARG A 76 -7.24 4.67 -14.95
C ARG A 76 -6.41 5.06 -16.17
N ASP A 77 -5.86 6.26 -16.18
CA ASP A 77 -5.04 6.74 -17.29
C ASP A 77 -3.70 6.01 -17.34
N LEU A 78 -3.07 5.73 -16.19
CA LEU A 78 -1.86 4.90 -16.12
C LEU A 78 -2.13 3.42 -16.43
N ALA A 79 -3.37 2.95 -16.30
CA ALA A 79 -3.75 1.59 -16.64
C ALA A 79 -4.04 1.40 -18.14
N LYS A 80 -4.26 2.48 -18.89
CA LYS A 80 -4.30 2.43 -20.36
C LYS A 80 -2.86 2.30 -20.84
N THR A 81 -2.51 1.16 -21.40
CA THR A 81 -1.23 0.93 -22.07
C THR A 81 -1.12 1.83 -23.31
N ASP A 82 0.07 2.37 -23.57
CA ASP A 82 0.45 3.01 -24.85
C ASP A 82 0.55 1.97 -25.99
N GLU A 83 -0.50 1.16 -26.18
CA GLU A 83 -0.71 0.36 -27.38
C GLU A 83 -1.85 1.02 -28.15
N ASP A 84 -1.63 2.24 -28.66
CA ASP A 84 -2.38 2.86 -29.78
C ASP A 84 -1.85 4.29 -30.02
N ALA A 85 -0.74 4.39 -30.77
CA ALA A 85 -0.35 5.58 -31.53
C ALA A 85 0.29 5.16 -32.85
#